data_AF-A0A6A3P347-F1
#
_entry.id   AF-A0A6A3P347-F1
#
_cell.length_a   1.000
_cell.length_b   1.000
_cell.length_c   1.000
_cell.angle_alpha   90.00
_cell.angle_beta   90.00
_cell.angle_gamma   90.00
#
_symmetry.space_group_name_H-M   'P 1'
#
loop_
_entity.id
_entity.type
_entity.pdbx_description
1 polymer ?
#
loop_
_entity_poly.entity_id
_entity_poly.type
_entity_poly.pdbx_seq_one_letter_code
_entity_poly.pdbx_strand_id
1 'polypeptide(L)'
;MVGGARVITCESTGNVSIGGSTTTYKLDVGGTINCANLYRSGTIVDIPLVSGITTIGTGQASKALTLDASRNAINIASLACDTIIANSTTNILNINPTTLQIKGVALTATATQLNVLNGFTGTTANLNVLSGTTTTSADLTKLAGITATAAELNYLDLTTGAGTAENSKALVLNSTGGISGITTLSTTGSITVGGDINGFLAYGNQSAITSVGSLTELGINATPADEYFSITGSGADYLDASYTRMLTFRGSNATPVQFQIEVNNGTNATSTNATWIGNYSANDIRFGTNQTTRMTLTNTGRLGISTATPSAPLHVNASVSYTWNSASNVGLSVYRLRTDSGATESATGTAITYTNVACIFNGYIGCEAMVMQSDRRLKQDIVDVPLSRVECLYKSLKVKSYRWKKHPDKPKELGLLAQDVLGEGFVDLIGRIPDNDIELEQSSDPWR
;
A
#
# COMPACT_ATOMS: atom_id res chain seq x y z
N MET A 1 69.44 -86.75 -88.03
CA MET A 1 68.00 -87.06 -88.13
C MET A 1 67.73 -88.30 -87.31
N VAL A 2 66.85 -88.22 -86.31
CA VAL A 2 66.28 -89.38 -85.61
C VAL A 2 64.82 -89.44 -86.07
N GLY A 3 64.41 -90.46 -86.81
CA GLY A 3 62.99 -90.71 -87.14
C GLY A 3 62.30 -89.80 -88.17
N GLY A 4 62.96 -89.36 -89.24
CA GLY A 4 62.30 -88.76 -90.42
C GLY A 4 61.71 -87.34 -90.28
N ALA A 5 61.45 -86.85 -89.07
CA ALA A 5 61.06 -85.46 -88.81
C ALA A 5 62.28 -84.58 -88.53
N ARG A 6 62.35 -83.37 -89.12
CA ARG A 6 63.42 -82.40 -88.87
C ARG A 6 63.24 -81.76 -87.49
N VAL A 7 63.90 -82.32 -86.47
CA VAL A 7 63.83 -81.83 -85.08
C VAL A 7 64.61 -80.52 -84.90
N ILE A 8 65.72 -80.34 -85.62
CA ILE A 8 66.47 -79.08 -85.66
C ILE A 8 66.75 -78.75 -87.14
N THR A 9 66.39 -77.54 -87.55
CA THR A 9 66.67 -77.01 -88.89
C THR A 9 67.65 -75.86 -88.74
N CYS A 10 68.88 -76.04 -89.22
CA CYS A 10 69.85 -74.95 -89.32
C CYS A 10 69.84 -74.42 -90.74
N GLU A 11 69.57 -73.12 -90.90
CA GLU A 11 69.54 -72.47 -92.20
C GLU A 11 70.90 -71.83 -92.54
N SER A 12 71.19 -71.63 -93.82
CA SER A 12 72.43 -70.98 -94.29
C SER A 12 72.56 -69.53 -93.81
N THR A 13 71.48 -68.94 -93.31
CA THR A 13 71.41 -67.62 -92.67
C THR A 13 71.95 -67.63 -91.24
N GLY A 14 72.33 -68.80 -90.71
CA GLY A 14 72.82 -68.98 -89.34
C GLY A 14 71.71 -68.98 -88.29
N ASN A 15 70.45 -69.14 -88.71
CA ASN A 15 69.33 -69.31 -87.81
C ASN A 15 69.10 -70.80 -87.50
N VAL A 16 68.58 -71.07 -86.31
CA VAL A 16 68.25 -72.42 -85.86
C VAL A 16 66.76 -72.50 -85.51
N SER A 17 66.03 -73.42 -86.14
CA SER A 17 64.68 -73.81 -85.71
C SER A 17 64.78 -75.11 -84.93
N ILE A 18 64.16 -75.20 -83.75
CA ILE A 18 63.99 -76.45 -83.01
C ILE A 18 62.50 -76.80 -83.01
N GLY A 19 62.12 -77.90 -83.65
CA GLY A 19 60.72 -78.37 -83.77
C GLY A 19 59.89 -77.69 -84.86
N GLY A 20 60.46 -76.75 -85.63
CA GLY A 20 59.80 -76.07 -86.75
C GLY A 20 60.51 -76.26 -88.10
N SER A 21 59.79 -75.98 -89.19
CA SER A 21 60.30 -76.15 -90.57
C SER A 21 60.91 -74.90 -91.19
N THR A 22 60.80 -73.74 -90.53
CA THR A 22 61.31 -72.42 -90.98
C THR A 22 61.70 -71.55 -89.80
N THR A 23 62.68 -70.67 -89.96
CA THR A 23 63.07 -69.65 -88.97
C THR A 23 62.73 -68.22 -89.41
N THR A 24 62.22 -67.43 -88.49
CA THR A 24 62.07 -65.97 -88.59
C THR A 24 63.11 -65.27 -87.70
N TYR A 25 63.52 -65.91 -86.60
CA TYR A 25 64.51 -65.40 -85.66
C TYR A 25 65.78 -66.28 -85.61
N LYS A 26 66.85 -65.76 -84.97
CA LYS A 26 68.12 -66.48 -84.82
C LYS A 26 67.96 -67.84 -84.13
N LEU A 27 67.03 -67.93 -83.18
CA LEU A 27 66.53 -69.18 -82.61
C LEU A 27 65.01 -69.13 -82.58
N ASP A 28 64.36 -70.00 -83.36
CA ASP A 28 62.92 -70.27 -83.25
C ASP A 28 62.72 -71.63 -82.62
N VAL A 29 61.89 -71.72 -81.58
CA VAL A 29 61.51 -72.99 -80.99
C VAL A 29 60.03 -73.19 -81.24
N GLY A 30 59.71 -74.12 -82.14
CA GLY A 30 58.36 -74.62 -82.37
C GLY A 30 57.93 -75.50 -81.20
N GLY A 31 57.62 -74.89 -80.07
CA GLY A 31 57.30 -75.56 -78.82
C GLY A 31 57.72 -74.75 -77.59
N THR A 32 57.58 -75.31 -76.40
CA THR A 32 58.01 -74.66 -75.15
C THR A 32 59.52 -74.78 -74.94
N ILE A 33 60.18 -73.67 -74.59
CA ILE A 33 61.57 -73.66 -74.15
C ILE A 33 61.62 -73.99 -72.65
N ASN A 34 62.09 -75.19 -72.31
CA ASN A 34 62.37 -75.56 -70.92
C ASN A 34 63.87 -75.38 -70.64
N CYS A 35 64.22 -74.33 -69.91
CA CYS A 35 65.60 -74.04 -69.54
C CYS A 35 65.66 -73.58 -68.07
N ALA A 36 66.72 -73.97 -67.36
CA ALA A 36 66.89 -73.60 -65.96
C ALA A 36 67.11 -72.08 -65.79
N ASN A 37 67.76 -71.46 -66.77
CA ASN A 37 68.01 -70.03 -66.83
C ASN A 37 68.04 -69.62 -68.31
N LEU A 38 67.33 -68.57 -68.69
CA LEU A 38 67.48 -67.94 -70.00
C LEU A 38 68.45 -66.79 -69.86
N TYR A 39 69.60 -66.86 -70.54
CA TYR A 39 70.61 -65.80 -70.51
C TYR A 39 70.58 -65.00 -71.81
N ARG A 40 70.77 -63.68 -71.73
CA ARG A 40 71.06 -62.83 -72.90
C ARG A 40 72.43 -62.22 -72.70
N SER A 41 73.38 -62.60 -73.55
CA SER A 41 74.76 -62.12 -73.48
C SER A 41 75.43 -62.30 -72.11
N GLY A 42 75.23 -63.46 -71.47
CA GLY A 42 75.92 -63.84 -70.22
C GLY A 42 75.23 -63.41 -68.92
N THR A 43 74.17 -62.60 -68.98
CA THR A 43 73.37 -62.22 -67.80
C THR A 43 72.05 -62.99 -67.80
N ILE A 44 71.61 -63.46 -66.62
CA ILE A 44 70.27 -64.06 -66.47
C ILE A 44 69.27 -63.00 -66.94
N VAL A 45 68.44 -63.36 -67.91
CA VAL A 45 67.21 -62.63 -68.17
C VAL A 45 66.32 -62.94 -66.99
N ASP A 46 66.53 -62.18 -65.91
CA ASP A 46 65.44 -61.89 -64.99
C ASP A 46 64.33 -61.41 -65.92
N ILE A 47 63.14 -62.01 -65.90
CA ILE A 47 62.04 -61.62 -66.80
C ILE A 47 61.25 -60.56 -66.03
N PRO A 48 61.77 -59.33 -65.82
CA PRO A 48 61.22 -58.44 -64.81
C PRO A 48 60.01 -57.70 -65.39
N LEU A 49 59.69 -57.95 -66.66
CA LEU A 49 58.68 -57.31 -67.49
C LEU A 49 58.23 -58.33 -68.53
N VAL A 50 57.02 -58.86 -68.37
CA VAL A 50 56.25 -59.41 -69.49
C VAL A 50 56.32 -58.36 -70.61
N SER A 51 56.80 -58.73 -71.80
CA SER A 51 57.31 -57.84 -72.86
C SER A 51 56.28 -56.92 -73.55
N GLY A 52 55.41 -56.25 -72.79
CA GLY A 52 54.40 -55.32 -73.27
C GLY A 52 54.08 -54.16 -72.32
N ILE A 53 54.79 -54.00 -71.19
CA ILE A 53 54.66 -52.82 -70.33
C ILE A 53 55.83 -51.88 -70.63
N THR A 54 55.53 -50.72 -71.22
CA THR A 54 56.53 -49.73 -71.65
C THR A 54 56.88 -48.69 -70.58
N THR A 55 56.24 -48.73 -69.41
CA THR A 55 56.54 -47.82 -68.28
C THR A 55 56.35 -48.53 -66.93
N ILE A 56 57.46 -48.79 -66.22
CA ILE A 56 57.47 -49.41 -64.88
C ILE A 56 56.67 -48.52 -63.90
N GLY A 57 55.85 -49.12 -63.05
CA GLY A 57 55.02 -48.42 -62.07
C GLY A 57 53.64 -47.99 -62.58
N THR A 58 53.31 -48.15 -63.87
CA THR A 58 51.96 -47.88 -64.40
C THR A 58 51.14 -49.16 -64.60
N GLY A 59 49.92 -49.21 -64.07
CA GLY A 59 48.98 -50.28 -64.42
C GLY A 59 48.55 -50.18 -65.89
N GLN A 60 48.61 -51.31 -66.62
CA GLN A 60 48.10 -51.44 -67.99
C GLN A 60 47.10 -52.60 -68.06
N ALA A 61 46.04 -52.44 -68.87
CA ALA A 61 44.98 -53.44 -68.97
C ALA A 61 45.54 -54.82 -69.37
N SER A 62 45.17 -55.85 -68.60
CA SER A 62 45.53 -57.25 -68.83
C SER A 62 47.03 -57.57 -68.80
N LYS A 63 47.82 -56.80 -68.04
CA LYS A 63 49.24 -57.06 -67.76
C LYS A 63 49.50 -57.15 -66.25
N ALA A 64 50.63 -57.76 -65.86
CA ALA A 64 51.06 -57.83 -64.46
C ALA A 64 51.41 -56.43 -63.91
N LEU A 65 50.97 -56.10 -62.70
CA LEU A 65 51.33 -54.85 -62.02
C LEU A 65 52.65 -55.03 -61.26
N THR A 66 53.68 -54.24 -61.60
CA THR A 66 54.97 -54.19 -60.88
C THR A 66 55.16 -52.79 -60.29
N LEU A 67 55.73 -52.71 -59.07
CA LEU A 67 56.01 -51.43 -58.41
C LEU A 67 57.25 -50.73 -59.01
N ASP A 68 57.34 -49.41 -58.89
CA ASP A 68 58.55 -48.65 -59.26
C ASP A 68 59.68 -48.76 -58.19
N ALA A 69 60.83 -48.14 -58.44
CA ALA A 69 61.97 -48.15 -57.51
C ALA A 69 61.66 -47.47 -56.14
N SER A 70 60.64 -46.62 -56.08
CA SER A 70 60.12 -45.99 -54.86
C SER A 70 58.95 -46.77 -54.24
N ARG A 71 58.61 -47.95 -54.80
CA ARG A 71 57.45 -48.79 -54.46
C ARG A 71 56.09 -48.17 -54.76
N ASN A 72 56.02 -47.18 -55.66
CA ASN A 72 54.76 -46.61 -56.10
C ASN A 72 54.11 -47.48 -57.17
N ALA A 73 52.78 -47.44 -57.19
CA ALA A 73 51.95 -47.88 -58.31
C ALA A 73 51.04 -46.72 -58.72
N ILE A 74 51.14 -46.29 -59.97
CA ILE A 74 50.38 -45.18 -60.57
C ILE A 74 49.47 -45.70 -61.70
N ASN A 75 48.52 -44.88 -62.13
CA ASN A 75 47.56 -45.21 -63.20
C ASN A 75 46.68 -46.45 -62.91
N ILE A 76 46.30 -46.66 -61.65
CA ILE A 76 45.30 -47.66 -61.29
C ILE A 76 43.93 -46.98 -61.34
N ALA A 77 43.12 -47.33 -62.34
CA ALA A 77 41.78 -46.76 -62.51
C ALA A 77 40.81 -47.19 -61.38
N SER A 78 40.93 -48.43 -60.90
CA SER A 78 40.15 -48.96 -59.79
C SER A 78 40.97 -49.98 -59.01
N LEU A 79 41.05 -49.80 -57.70
CA LEU A 79 41.67 -50.77 -56.79
C LEU A 79 40.58 -51.37 -55.89
N ALA A 80 40.10 -52.56 -56.25
CA ALA A 80 39.20 -53.32 -55.39
C ALA A 80 40.04 -54.08 -54.36
N CYS A 81 39.99 -53.64 -53.11
CA CYS A 81 40.66 -54.29 -51.99
C CYS A 81 39.84 -54.08 -50.72
N ASP A 82 39.84 -55.07 -49.84
CA ASP A 82 39.06 -54.99 -48.59
C ASP A 82 39.67 -53.99 -47.60
N THR A 83 40.99 -53.74 -47.68
CA THR A 83 41.68 -52.82 -46.77
C THR A 83 42.88 -52.15 -47.45
N ILE A 84 42.98 -50.83 -47.30
CA ILE A 84 44.16 -50.03 -47.64
C ILE A 84 44.80 -49.61 -46.32
N ILE A 85 46.08 -49.98 -46.09
CA ILE A 85 46.78 -49.73 -44.82
C ILE A 85 47.95 -48.76 -45.07
N ALA A 86 47.95 -47.60 -44.39
CA ALA A 86 49.13 -46.76 -44.28
C ALA A 86 49.99 -47.24 -43.09
N ASN A 87 50.98 -48.07 -43.37
CA ASN A 87 51.74 -48.86 -42.38
C ASN A 87 52.86 -48.10 -41.61
N SER A 88 52.82 -46.78 -41.56
CA SER A 88 53.78 -45.95 -40.82
C SER A 88 53.11 -44.68 -40.31
N THR A 89 53.52 -44.19 -39.14
CA THR A 89 53.08 -42.89 -38.59
C THR A 89 53.43 -41.70 -39.49
N THR A 90 54.35 -41.90 -40.44
CA THR A 90 54.72 -40.89 -41.45
C THR A 90 53.93 -41.00 -42.75
N ASN A 91 53.21 -42.11 -42.98
CA ASN A 91 52.47 -42.33 -44.22
C ASN A 91 51.07 -41.73 -44.08
N ILE A 92 50.81 -40.65 -44.82
CA ILE A 92 49.48 -40.04 -44.92
C ILE A 92 48.71 -40.74 -46.03
N LEU A 93 47.53 -41.27 -45.70
CA LEU A 93 46.56 -41.70 -46.71
C LEU A 93 45.88 -40.45 -47.28
N ASN A 94 46.44 -39.88 -48.35
CA ASN A 94 45.87 -38.73 -49.03
C ASN A 94 44.79 -39.15 -50.02
N ILE A 95 43.55 -39.27 -49.55
CA ILE A 95 42.38 -39.49 -50.40
C ILE A 95 41.84 -38.11 -50.79
N ASN A 96 42.12 -37.65 -52.01
CA ASN A 96 41.62 -36.39 -52.58
C ASN A 96 40.64 -36.66 -53.75
N PRO A 97 39.49 -37.27 -53.48
CA PRO A 97 38.54 -37.61 -54.52
C PRO A 97 37.72 -36.36 -54.87
N THR A 98 37.21 -36.30 -56.09
CA THR A 98 36.14 -35.34 -56.42
C THR A 98 34.87 -35.63 -55.61
N THR A 99 34.64 -36.89 -55.22
CA THR A 99 33.58 -37.32 -54.30
C THR A 99 34.06 -38.47 -53.40
N LEU A 100 33.99 -38.31 -52.07
CA LEU A 100 34.22 -39.42 -51.14
C LEU A 100 32.88 -40.09 -50.83
N GLN A 101 32.76 -41.40 -51.01
CA GLN A 101 31.57 -42.16 -50.64
C GLN A 101 31.85 -43.08 -49.45
N ILE A 102 30.93 -43.13 -48.49
CA ILE A 102 30.97 -44.09 -47.38
C ILE A 102 29.69 -44.92 -47.47
N LYS A 103 29.85 -46.24 -47.64
CA LYS A 103 28.73 -47.18 -47.86
C LYS A 103 27.79 -46.75 -49.01
N GLY A 104 28.38 -46.20 -50.08
CA GLY A 104 27.64 -45.74 -51.26
C GLY A 104 26.98 -44.36 -51.14
N VAL A 105 27.09 -43.68 -49.99
CA VAL A 105 26.57 -42.31 -49.80
C VAL A 105 27.70 -41.30 -49.94
N ALA A 106 27.50 -40.28 -50.79
CA ALA A 106 28.46 -39.20 -50.95
C ALA A 106 28.55 -38.34 -49.69
N LEU A 107 29.76 -38.11 -49.21
CA LEU A 107 30.05 -37.18 -48.14
C LEU A 107 30.06 -35.75 -48.70
N THR A 108 29.11 -34.92 -48.25
CA THR A 108 28.94 -33.54 -48.73
C THR A 108 29.60 -32.49 -47.83
N ALA A 109 29.96 -32.85 -46.60
CA ALA A 109 30.63 -31.95 -45.67
C ALA A 109 32.07 -31.65 -46.12
N THR A 110 32.47 -30.39 -46.02
CA THR A 110 33.86 -29.97 -46.23
C THR A 110 34.78 -30.52 -45.14
N ALA A 111 36.07 -30.63 -45.43
CA ALA A 111 37.07 -31.01 -44.43
C ALA A 111 37.01 -30.11 -43.19
N THR A 112 36.81 -28.79 -43.36
CA THR A 112 36.65 -27.85 -42.25
C THR A 112 35.42 -28.19 -41.39
N GLN A 113 34.26 -28.46 -42.00
CA GLN A 113 33.04 -28.83 -41.26
C GLN A 113 33.20 -30.14 -40.49
N LEU A 114 33.86 -31.14 -41.07
CA LEU A 114 34.17 -32.40 -40.40
C LEU A 114 35.17 -32.22 -39.26
N ASN A 115 36.19 -31.39 -39.47
CA ASN A 115 37.21 -31.11 -38.46
C ASN A 115 36.64 -30.39 -37.23
N VAL A 116 35.54 -29.65 -37.34
CA VAL A 116 34.84 -29.06 -36.16
C VAL A 116 34.24 -30.14 -35.25
N LEU A 117 33.95 -31.34 -35.77
CA LEU A 117 33.53 -32.47 -34.95
C LEU A 117 34.70 -33.11 -34.18
N ASN A 118 35.95 -32.77 -34.51
CA ASN A 118 37.11 -33.26 -33.77
C ASN A 118 37.13 -32.63 -32.37
N GLY A 119 36.98 -33.46 -31.33
CA GLY A 119 36.82 -33.01 -29.95
C GLY A 119 35.39 -32.69 -29.53
N PHE A 120 34.39 -32.90 -30.39
CA PHE A 120 32.98 -32.84 -29.99
C PHE A 120 32.67 -33.97 -29.01
N THR A 121 32.21 -33.62 -27.80
CA THR A 121 31.90 -34.58 -26.73
C THR A 121 30.42 -34.97 -26.68
N GLY A 122 29.57 -34.32 -27.49
CA GLY A 122 28.14 -34.65 -27.57
C GLY A 122 27.87 -35.95 -28.34
N THR A 123 26.63 -36.42 -28.28
CA THR A 123 26.18 -37.64 -28.96
C THR A 123 25.55 -37.35 -30.31
N THR A 124 25.34 -38.38 -31.14
CA THR A 124 24.56 -38.28 -32.39
C THR A 124 23.13 -37.77 -32.14
N ALA A 125 22.54 -38.05 -30.97
CA ALA A 125 21.23 -37.52 -30.59
C ALA A 125 21.26 -36.00 -30.42
N ASN A 126 22.32 -35.43 -29.84
CA ASN A 126 22.45 -33.96 -29.69
C ASN A 126 22.51 -33.25 -31.05
N LEU A 127 23.25 -33.82 -32.01
CA LEU A 127 23.35 -33.28 -33.37
C LEU A 127 22.00 -33.38 -34.12
N ASN A 128 21.28 -34.49 -33.93
CA ASN A 128 19.96 -34.70 -34.54
C ASN A 128 18.88 -33.76 -33.98
N VAL A 129 18.95 -33.39 -32.70
CA VAL A 129 18.02 -32.41 -32.11
C VAL A 129 18.23 -31.04 -32.75
N LEU A 130 19.48 -30.62 -32.97
CA LEU A 130 19.77 -29.32 -33.61
C LEU A 130 19.36 -29.30 -35.09
N SER A 131 19.62 -30.38 -35.83
CA SER A 131 19.32 -30.44 -37.28
C SER A 131 17.83 -30.44 -37.62
N GLY A 132 16.96 -30.80 -36.67
CA GLY A 132 15.50 -30.79 -36.82
C GLY A 132 14.81 -29.49 -36.39
N THR A 133 15.55 -28.45 -35.98
CA THR A 133 15.00 -27.18 -35.46
C THR A 133 15.32 -26.01 -36.39
N THR A 134 14.62 -24.89 -36.23
CA THR A 134 14.94 -23.61 -36.89
C THR A 134 15.97 -22.78 -36.10
N THR A 135 16.62 -23.38 -35.10
CA THR A 135 17.55 -22.70 -34.20
C THR A 135 18.77 -22.17 -34.97
N THR A 136 19.07 -20.89 -34.77
CA THR A 136 20.24 -20.23 -35.35
C THR A 136 21.37 -20.09 -34.32
N SER A 137 22.57 -19.68 -34.77
CA SER A 137 23.68 -19.33 -33.86
C SER A 137 23.31 -18.20 -32.89
N ALA A 138 22.42 -17.28 -33.30
CA ALA A 138 21.94 -16.20 -32.44
C ALA A 138 21.09 -16.73 -31.27
N ASP A 139 20.29 -17.77 -31.50
CA ASP A 139 19.46 -18.36 -30.44
C ASP A 139 20.32 -19.10 -29.42
N LEU A 140 21.31 -19.88 -29.87
CA LEU A 140 22.28 -20.55 -28.99
C LEU A 140 23.11 -19.54 -28.18
N THR A 141 23.41 -18.38 -28.75
CA THR A 141 24.10 -17.29 -28.04
C THR A 141 23.24 -16.71 -26.92
N LYS A 142 21.93 -16.54 -27.15
CA LYS A 142 20.99 -16.12 -26.09
C LYS A 142 20.93 -17.15 -24.97
N LEU A 143 20.84 -18.45 -25.28
CA LEU A 143 20.84 -19.51 -24.27
C LEU A 143 22.16 -19.55 -23.49
N ALA A 144 23.30 -19.41 -24.16
CA ALA A 144 24.62 -19.39 -23.50
C ALA A 144 24.79 -18.18 -22.57
N GLY A 145 24.05 -17.10 -22.80
CA GLY A 145 24.03 -15.91 -21.94
C GLY A 145 23.12 -16.03 -20.71
N ILE A 146 22.28 -17.06 -20.61
CA ILE A 146 21.44 -17.28 -19.43
C ILE A 146 22.33 -17.83 -18.30
N THR A 147 22.48 -17.03 -17.23
CA THR A 147 23.17 -17.46 -16.01
C THR A 147 22.24 -18.11 -14.97
N ALA A 148 20.93 -18.09 -15.23
CA ALA A 148 19.93 -18.62 -14.33
C ALA A 148 20.00 -20.16 -14.21
N THR A 149 19.88 -20.66 -12.99
CA THR A 149 19.69 -22.07 -12.68
C THR A 149 18.29 -22.54 -13.11
N ALA A 150 18.09 -23.86 -13.21
CA ALA A 150 16.77 -24.44 -13.48
C ALA A 150 15.73 -24.01 -12.42
N ALA A 151 16.14 -23.85 -11.16
CA ALA A 151 15.25 -23.39 -10.09
C ALA A 151 14.81 -21.93 -10.29
N GLU A 152 15.72 -21.05 -10.71
CA GLU A 152 15.40 -19.64 -10.98
C GLU A 152 14.51 -19.47 -12.20
N LEU A 153 14.76 -20.23 -13.29
CA LEU A 153 13.88 -20.24 -14.47
C LEU A 153 12.47 -20.74 -14.14
N ASN A 154 12.35 -21.72 -13.23
CA ASN A 154 11.05 -22.23 -12.79
C ASN A 154 10.23 -21.19 -12.01
N TYR A 155 10.84 -20.13 -11.47
CA TYR A 155 10.08 -19.03 -10.88
C TYR A 155 9.41 -18.14 -11.93
N LEU A 156 9.91 -18.10 -13.17
CA LEU A 156 9.36 -17.32 -14.28
C LEU A 156 8.29 -18.05 -15.11
N ASP A 157 8.20 -19.38 -14.98
CA ASP A 157 7.22 -20.21 -15.69
C ASP A 157 5.84 -20.13 -15.02
N LEU A 158 5.03 -19.14 -15.43
CA LEU A 158 3.66 -18.90 -14.96
C LEU A 158 2.68 -19.74 -15.77
N THR A 159 1.81 -20.51 -15.09
CA THR A 159 0.80 -21.36 -15.74
C THR A 159 -0.48 -20.59 -16.09
N THR A 160 -0.68 -19.40 -15.51
CA THR A 160 -1.90 -18.57 -15.62
C THR A 160 -1.71 -17.26 -16.41
N GLY A 161 -0.53 -17.04 -17.00
CA GLY A 161 -0.22 -15.88 -17.83
C GLY A 161 0.38 -14.69 -17.05
N ALA A 162 0.83 -13.66 -17.78
CA ALA A 162 1.50 -12.50 -17.19
C ALA A 162 0.53 -11.63 -16.36
N GLY A 163 1.00 -11.12 -15.21
CA GLY A 163 0.22 -10.24 -14.33
C GLY A 163 -0.70 -10.96 -13.35
N THR A 164 -0.55 -12.28 -13.17
CA THR A 164 -1.27 -13.09 -12.19
C THR A 164 -0.28 -13.71 -11.20
N ALA A 165 -0.54 -13.62 -9.90
CA ALA A 165 0.32 -14.20 -8.87
C ALA A 165 0.03 -15.71 -8.68
N GLU A 166 1.09 -16.53 -8.69
CA GLU A 166 1.06 -17.97 -8.39
C GLU A 166 2.02 -18.30 -7.25
N ASN A 167 1.70 -19.33 -6.46
CA ASN A 167 2.56 -19.73 -5.33
C ASN A 167 3.94 -20.18 -5.81
N SER A 168 4.98 -19.69 -5.10
CA SER A 168 6.38 -20.02 -5.40
C SER A 168 6.82 -19.64 -6.82
N LYS A 169 6.17 -18.63 -7.43
CA LYS A 169 6.55 -18.02 -8.69
C LYS A 169 6.89 -16.53 -8.48
N ALA A 170 7.69 -15.97 -9.36
CA ALA A 170 8.03 -14.56 -9.33
C ALA A 170 6.81 -13.70 -9.67
N LEU A 171 6.55 -12.64 -8.89
CA LEU A 171 5.66 -11.57 -9.33
C LEU A 171 6.47 -10.62 -10.21
N VAL A 172 6.13 -10.58 -11.50
CA VAL A 172 6.79 -9.70 -12.48
C VAL A 172 5.98 -8.41 -12.59
N LEU A 173 6.64 -7.27 -12.37
CA LEU A 173 6.04 -5.94 -12.57
C LEU A 173 5.72 -5.71 -14.05
N ASN A 174 4.67 -4.94 -14.34
CA ASN A 174 4.43 -4.44 -15.69
C ASN A 174 5.45 -3.34 -16.06
N SER A 175 5.41 -2.84 -17.31
CA SER A 175 6.35 -1.82 -17.80
C SER A 175 6.27 -0.47 -17.06
N THR A 176 5.25 -0.25 -16.24
CA THR A 176 5.09 0.95 -15.40
C THR A 176 5.36 0.66 -13.92
N GLY A 177 5.94 -0.50 -13.59
CA GLY A 177 6.27 -0.88 -12.21
C GLY A 177 5.09 -1.35 -11.35
N GLY A 178 3.91 -1.58 -11.95
CA GLY A 178 2.70 -2.01 -11.26
C GLY A 178 2.49 -3.53 -11.25
N ILE A 179 1.69 -4.01 -10.29
CA ILE A 179 1.17 -5.38 -10.21
C ILE A 179 -0.35 -5.30 -10.15
N SER A 180 -1.04 -6.13 -10.93
CA SER A 180 -2.51 -6.27 -10.92
C SER A 180 -2.91 -7.69 -10.48
N GLY A 181 -4.17 -7.91 -10.14
CA GLY A 181 -4.71 -9.27 -9.90
C GLY A 181 -4.42 -9.90 -8.53
N ILE A 182 -3.77 -9.19 -7.59
CA ILE A 182 -3.63 -9.68 -6.21
C ILE A 182 -4.99 -9.62 -5.51
N THR A 183 -5.65 -10.77 -5.38
CA THR A 183 -6.97 -10.87 -4.74
C THR A 183 -6.88 -10.76 -3.21
N THR A 184 -5.77 -11.21 -2.62
CA THR A 184 -5.50 -11.11 -1.18
C THR A 184 -4.01 -10.89 -0.95
N LEU A 185 -3.67 -9.89 -0.13
CA LEU A 185 -2.30 -9.63 0.31
C LEU A 185 -2.23 -9.85 1.83
N SER A 186 -1.68 -10.98 2.25
CA SER A 186 -1.47 -11.31 3.67
C SER A 186 -0.01 -11.09 4.03
N THR A 187 0.26 -10.21 4.99
CA THR A 187 1.61 -9.96 5.50
C THR A 187 1.61 -10.03 7.02
N THR A 188 2.65 -10.59 7.62
CA THR A 188 2.83 -10.60 9.08
C THR A 188 3.51 -9.34 9.62
N GLY A 189 3.90 -8.43 8.72
CA GLY A 189 4.54 -7.15 9.03
C GLY A 189 3.72 -5.97 8.52
N SER A 190 4.34 -4.80 8.43
CA SER A 190 3.69 -3.59 7.91
C SER A 190 3.64 -3.59 6.39
N ILE A 191 2.54 -3.08 5.83
CA ILE A 191 2.47 -2.67 4.42
C ILE A 191 2.84 -1.18 4.37
N THR A 192 3.96 -0.85 3.73
CA THR A 192 4.36 0.55 3.49
C THR A 192 3.97 0.94 2.08
N VAL A 193 3.15 1.98 1.93
CA VAL A 193 2.71 2.51 0.63
C VAL A 193 3.19 3.95 0.51
N GLY A 194 3.97 4.24 -0.53
CA GLY A 194 4.49 5.59 -0.80
C GLY A 194 3.48 6.54 -1.46
N GLY A 195 2.31 6.03 -1.82
CA GLY A 195 1.16 6.77 -2.36
C GLY A 195 -0.14 6.34 -1.66
N ASP A 196 -1.26 6.41 -2.37
CA ASP A 196 -2.58 6.17 -1.77
C ASP A 196 -2.98 4.69 -1.75
N ILE A 197 -3.59 4.25 -0.65
CA ILE A 197 -4.37 3.00 -0.60
C ILE A 197 -5.80 3.34 -1.01
N ASN A 198 -6.08 3.23 -2.31
CA ASN A 198 -7.40 3.48 -2.86
C ASN A 198 -8.32 2.26 -2.64
N GLY A 199 -9.31 2.38 -1.76
CA GLY A 199 -10.29 1.32 -1.48
C GLY A 199 -10.99 1.50 -0.13
N PHE A 200 -12.00 0.66 0.14
CA PHE A 200 -12.64 0.62 1.45
C PHE A 200 -11.85 -0.33 2.37
N LEU A 201 -11.39 0.17 3.53
CA LEU A 201 -11.16 -0.73 4.67
C LEU A 201 -12.53 -1.36 4.99
N ALA A 202 -12.65 -2.68 4.86
CA ALA A 202 -13.90 -3.38 4.55
C ALA A 202 -15.16 -2.98 5.35
N TYR A 203 -16.33 -3.23 4.76
CA TYR A 203 -17.71 -2.88 5.19
C TYR A 203 -18.19 -3.46 6.56
N GLY A 204 -17.28 -4.02 7.36
CA GLY A 204 -17.56 -4.65 8.64
C GLY A 204 -16.64 -4.12 9.75
N ASN A 205 -16.86 -4.60 10.98
CA ASN A 205 -16.11 -4.14 12.14
C ASN A 205 -14.63 -4.56 12.05
N GLN A 206 -13.73 -3.59 12.03
CA GLN A 206 -12.29 -3.80 11.92
C GLN A 206 -11.64 -4.06 13.29
N SER A 207 -12.06 -5.14 13.96
CA SER A 207 -11.65 -5.45 15.35
C SER A 207 -10.13 -5.63 15.56
N ALA A 208 -9.37 -5.88 14.49
CA ALA A 208 -7.92 -6.01 14.53
C ALA A 208 -7.18 -4.65 14.48
N ILE A 209 -7.84 -3.57 14.04
CA ILE A 209 -7.27 -2.23 14.09
C ILE A 209 -7.41 -1.72 15.54
N THR A 210 -6.40 -2.01 16.36
CA THR A 210 -6.35 -1.61 17.78
C THR A 210 -5.66 -0.28 18.01
N SER A 211 -4.93 0.22 17.01
CA SER A 211 -4.28 1.53 16.99
C SER A 211 -3.97 1.93 15.55
N VAL A 212 -4.03 3.23 15.25
CA VAL A 212 -3.50 3.83 14.01
C VAL A 212 -2.09 4.41 14.20
N GLY A 213 -1.46 4.17 15.36
CA GLY A 213 -0.16 4.72 15.71
C GLY A 213 -0.18 6.24 15.96
N SER A 214 1.01 6.85 15.99
CA SER A 214 1.16 8.31 15.96
C SER A 214 0.94 8.80 14.54
N LEU A 215 -0.19 9.46 14.30
CA LEU A 215 -0.48 10.11 13.02
C LEU A 215 -0.14 11.59 13.10
N THR A 216 0.39 12.16 12.01
CA THR A 216 0.44 13.62 11.83
C THR A 216 -0.98 14.16 11.54
N GLU A 217 -1.80 13.37 10.83
CA GLU A 217 -3.18 13.67 10.50
C GLU A 217 -3.97 12.38 10.23
N LEU A 218 -5.24 12.32 10.67
CA LEU A 218 -6.25 11.37 10.22
C LEU A 218 -7.40 12.13 9.55
N GLY A 219 -7.33 12.28 8.22
CA GLY A 219 -8.39 12.89 7.42
C GLY A 219 -9.40 11.85 6.94
N ILE A 220 -10.69 12.07 7.19
CA ILE A 220 -11.79 11.31 6.58
C ILE A 220 -12.52 12.24 5.62
N ASN A 221 -12.38 11.98 4.32
CA ASN A 221 -12.94 12.79 3.23
C ASN A 221 -12.51 14.28 3.29
N ALA A 222 -11.34 14.56 3.87
CA ALA A 222 -10.75 15.89 4.01
C ALA A 222 -9.50 16.03 3.14
N THR A 223 -9.16 17.26 2.74
CA THR A 223 -7.83 17.58 2.19
C THR A 223 -6.81 17.64 3.31
N PRO A 224 -5.54 17.26 3.08
CA PRO A 224 -4.51 17.31 4.12
C PRO A 224 -4.41 18.70 4.76
N ALA A 225 -4.51 18.73 6.09
CA ALA A 225 -4.39 19.91 6.93
C ALA A 225 -3.46 19.62 8.12
N ASP A 226 -2.93 20.66 8.79
CA ASP A 226 -2.12 20.51 10.01
C ASP A 226 -2.96 20.07 11.24
N GLU A 227 -3.98 19.24 11.04
CA GLU A 227 -4.96 18.81 12.02
C GLU A 227 -4.80 17.32 12.33
N TYR A 228 -4.81 16.94 13.61
CA TYR A 228 -4.65 15.52 13.99
C TYR A 228 -5.86 14.64 13.60
N PHE A 229 -7.06 15.22 13.51
CA PHE A 229 -8.29 14.52 13.13
C PHE A 229 -9.26 15.48 12.45
N SER A 230 -9.47 15.29 11.16
CA SER A 230 -10.41 16.09 10.36
C SER A 230 -11.44 15.17 9.72
N ILE A 231 -12.73 15.42 10.01
CA ILE A 231 -13.83 14.74 9.33
C ILE A 231 -14.52 15.80 8.48
N THR A 232 -14.58 15.59 7.16
CA THR A 232 -15.42 16.41 6.29
C THR A 232 -16.56 15.56 5.76
N GLY A 233 -17.79 16.01 5.99
CA GLY A 233 -18.97 15.31 5.51
C GLY A 233 -18.98 15.16 3.99
N SER A 234 -19.18 13.94 3.48
CA SER A 234 -19.56 13.77 2.07
C SER A 234 -21.04 14.15 1.99
N GLY A 235 -21.41 15.15 1.19
CA GLY A 235 -22.78 15.68 1.15
C GLY A 235 -23.86 14.68 0.65
N ALA A 236 -23.58 13.38 0.58
CA ALA A 236 -24.44 12.33 0.06
C ALA A 236 -25.06 11.43 1.15
N ASP A 237 -24.39 11.25 2.30
CA ASP A 237 -24.79 10.23 3.28
C ASP A 237 -25.49 10.87 4.50
N TYR A 238 -26.82 11.02 4.38
CA TYR A 238 -27.78 11.45 5.40
C TYR A 238 -27.74 12.93 5.84
N LEU A 239 -28.14 13.79 4.90
CA LEU A 239 -28.54 15.18 5.15
C LEU A 239 -29.84 15.25 5.98
N ASP A 240 -29.84 15.96 7.11
CA ASP A 240 -31.09 16.55 7.64
C ASP A 240 -31.18 17.98 7.11
N ALA A 241 -31.89 18.12 5.98
CA ALA A 241 -31.99 19.35 5.19
C ALA A 241 -30.63 19.96 4.76
N SER A 242 -30.01 20.76 5.62
CA SER A 242 -28.80 21.54 5.34
C SER A 242 -27.59 21.15 6.19
N TYR A 243 -27.69 20.13 7.04
CA TYR A 243 -26.61 19.68 7.92
C TYR A 243 -26.05 18.33 7.46
N THR A 244 -24.72 18.20 7.50
CA THR A 244 -24.04 16.90 7.37
C THR A 244 -23.61 16.39 8.72
N ARG A 245 -23.84 15.10 8.95
CA ARG A 245 -23.42 14.41 10.16
C ARG A 245 -21.94 14.08 10.12
N MET A 246 -21.18 14.77 10.97
CA MET A 246 -19.73 14.63 11.05
C MET A 246 -19.34 13.46 11.95
N LEU A 247 -20.05 13.29 13.07
CA LEU A 247 -19.71 12.28 14.07
C LEU A 247 -20.98 11.64 14.63
N THR A 248 -20.92 10.35 14.90
CA THR A 248 -21.98 9.60 15.57
C THR A 248 -21.41 8.69 16.64
N PHE A 249 -21.88 8.84 17.87
CA PHE A 249 -21.65 7.89 18.95
C PHE A 249 -22.96 7.14 19.24
N ARG A 250 -22.90 5.81 19.25
CA ARG A 250 -24.02 4.94 19.60
C ARG A 250 -23.61 4.02 20.74
N GLY A 251 -24.52 3.79 21.68
CA GLY A 251 -24.38 2.69 22.63
C GLY A 251 -24.36 1.32 21.92
N SER A 252 -23.94 0.27 22.63
CA SER A 252 -23.91 -1.10 22.11
C SER A 252 -25.26 -1.84 22.15
N ASN A 253 -26.33 -1.17 22.57
CA ASN A 253 -27.68 -1.74 22.60
C ASN A 253 -28.27 -1.87 21.18
N ALA A 254 -29.22 -2.79 20.97
CA ALA A 254 -29.91 -3.02 19.71
C ALA A 254 -30.64 -1.76 19.17
N THR A 255 -31.17 -0.93 20.07
CA THR A 255 -31.73 0.39 19.76
C THR A 255 -31.01 1.46 20.59
N PRO A 256 -29.81 1.88 20.17
CA PRO A 256 -28.94 2.67 21.03
C PRO A 256 -29.36 4.14 21.07
N VAL A 257 -29.10 4.79 22.21
CA VAL A 257 -29.04 6.27 22.26
C VAL A 257 -27.96 6.72 21.28
N GLN A 258 -28.28 7.74 20.49
CA GLN A 258 -27.40 8.22 19.43
C GLN A 258 -27.09 9.70 19.63
N PHE A 259 -25.83 9.99 19.95
CA PHE A 259 -25.27 11.34 19.97
C PHE A 259 -24.61 11.66 18.64
N GLN A 260 -24.74 12.90 18.18
CA GLN A 260 -24.15 13.35 16.93
C GLN A 260 -23.58 14.76 17.04
N ILE A 261 -22.60 15.01 16.17
CA ILE A 261 -22.17 16.36 15.80
C ILE A 261 -22.48 16.52 14.32
N GLU A 262 -23.21 17.56 13.99
CA GLU A 262 -23.61 17.89 12.62
C GLU A 262 -23.16 19.31 12.30
N VAL A 263 -22.77 19.55 11.05
CA VAL A 263 -22.29 20.87 10.59
C VAL A 263 -23.10 21.28 9.37
N ASN A 264 -23.54 22.54 9.34
CA ASN A 264 -24.29 23.09 8.21
C ASN A 264 -23.42 23.17 6.94
N ASN A 265 -23.98 22.81 5.79
CA ASN A 265 -23.31 22.79 4.49
C ASN A 265 -23.26 24.16 3.79
N GLY A 266 -23.88 25.18 4.37
CA GLY A 266 -23.86 26.55 3.83
C GLY A 266 -22.57 27.29 4.14
N THR A 267 -22.37 28.45 3.49
CA THR A 267 -21.19 29.28 3.67
C THR A 267 -21.01 29.80 5.10
N ASN A 268 -19.75 29.95 5.54
CA ASN A 268 -19.40 30.61 6.80
C ASN A 268 -19.73 32.11 6.83
N ALA A 269 -20.15 32.68 5.69
CA ALA A 269 -20.61 34.07 5.60
C ALA A 269 -22.02 34.28 6.18
N THR A 270 -22.78 33.20 6.45
CA THR A 270 -24.11 33.29 7.07
C THR A 270 -24.03 32.82 8.52
N SER A 271 -24.27 33.73 9.47
CA SER A 271 -24.16 33.45 10.92
C SER A 271 -25.15 32.41 11.45
N THR A 272 -26.18 32.06 10.69
CA THR A 272 -27.14 31.00 11.03
C THR A 272 -26.70 29.62 10.54
N ASN A 273 -25.69 29.52 9.68
CA ASN A 273 -25.06 28.25 9.32
C ASN A 273 -24.16 27.83 10.48
N ALA A 274 -24.68 26.98 11.35
CA ALA A 274 -24.06 26.66 12.61
C ALA A 274 -23.60 25.19 12.66
N THR A 275 -22.93 24.85 13.76
CA THR A 275 -22.75 23.46 14.18
C THR A 275 -23.89 23.08 15.13
N TRP A 276 -24.38 21.85 15.01
CA TRP A 276 -25.33 21.26 15.94
C TRP A 276 -24.65 20.14 16.72
N ILE A 277 -24.88 20.09 18.03
CA ILE A 277 -24.34 19.07 18.93
C ILE A 277 -25.50 18.56 19.79
N GLY A 278 -25.83 17.28 19.70
CA GLY A 278 -26.91 16.74 20.51
C GLY A 278 -27.26 15.27 20.28
N ASN A 279 -28.33 14.82 20.92
CA ASN A 279 -28.89 13.49 20.69
C ASN A 279 -29.89 13.53 19.54
N TYR A 280 -29.74 12.60 18.61
CA TYR A 280 -30.73 12.33 17.57
C TYR A 280 -31.91 11.54 18.12
N SER A 281 -31.65 10.61 19.05
CA SER A 281 -32.71 9.94 19.78
C SER A 281 -33.36 10.89 20.80
N ALA A 282 -34.62 10.66 21.16
CA ALA A 282 -35.38 11.49 22.09
C ALA A 282 -34.91 11.33 23.56
N ASN A 283 -33.64 11.66 23.83
CA ASN A 283 -32.96 11.51 25.11
C ASN A 283 -32.25 12.80 25.51
N ASP A 284 -32.09 13.01 26.82
CA ASP A 284 -31.44 14.19 27.38
C ASP A 284 -29.95 14.28 26.98
N ILE A 285 -29.46 15.50 26.74
CA ILE A 285 -28.03 15.79 26.70
C ILE A 285 -27.58 16.10 28.12
N ARG A 286 -26.51 15.44 28.58
CA ARG A 286 -26.01 15.56 29.95
C ARG A 286 -24.55 15.95 29.95
N PHE A 287 -24.21 16.95 30.74
CA PHE A 287 -22.84 17.33 31.05
C PHE A 287 -22.53 16.90 32.47
N GLY A 288 -21.39 16.26 32.68
CA GLY A 288 -21.03 15.68 33.98
C GLY A 288 -19.59 15.88 34.36
N THR A 289 -19.33 15.80 35.66
CA THR A 289 -17.99 15.76 36.25
C THR A 289 -17.99 14.73 37.37
N ASN A 290 -16.87 14.00 37.53
CA ASN A 290 -16.74 12.93 38.52
C ASN A 290 -17.92 11.94 38.49
N GLN A 291 -18.23 11.41 37.30
CA GLN A 291 -19.31 10.42 37.08
C GLN A 291 -20.73 10.90 37.47
N THR A 292 -20.94 12.20 37.70
CA THR A 292 -22.23 12.78 38.08
C THR A 292 -22.72 13.77 37.03
N THR A 293 -24.01 13.72 36.68
CA THR A 293 -24.64 14.75 35.83
C THR A 293 -24.73 16.08 36.59
N ARG A 294 -24.08 17.11 36.06
CA ARG A 294 -24.10 18.49 36.59
C ARG A 294 -25.09 19.37 35.87
N MET A 295 -25.34 19.11 34.60
CA MET A 295 -26.28 19.84 33.78
C MET A 295 -27.01 18.86 32.86
N THR A 296 -28.32 19.05 32.73
CA THR A 296 -29.20 18.24 31.89
C THR A 296 -29.98 19.18 30.97
N LEU A 297 -29.80 19.06 29.67
CA LEU A 297 -30.76 19.57 28.70
C LEU A 297 -31.69 18.41 28.34
N THR A 298 -32.92 18.46 28.86
CA THR A 298 -33.90 17.39 28.63
C THR A 298 -34.35 17.34 27.18
N ASN A 299 -34.85 16.18 26.74
CA ASN A 299 -35.45 16.05 25.40
C ASN A 299 -36.66 16.98 25.14
N THR A 300 -37.24 17.58 26.19
CA THR A 300 -38.31 18.59 26.11
C THR A 300 -37.78 20.04 26.07
N GLY A 301 -36.46 20.23 26.00
CA GLY A 301 -35.84 21.56 25.90
C GLY A 301 -35.65 22.29 27.23
N ARG A 302 -35.88 21.63 28.37
CA ARG A 302 -35.64 22.23 29.69
C ARG A 302 -34.19 22.03 30.14
N LEU A 303 -33.57 23.10 30.62
CA LEU A 303 -32.23 23.12 31.17
C LEU A 303 -32.26 22.99 32.70
N GLY A 304 -31.77 21.87 33.21
CA GLY A 304 -31.52 21.62 34.63
C GLY A 304 -30.04 21.79 34.98
N ILE A 305 -29.73 22.48 36.07
CA ILE A 305 -28.40 22.48 36.69
C ILE A 305 -28.52 21.78 38.05
N SER A 306 -27.71 20.74 38.28
CA SER A 306 -27.78 19.84 39.44
C SER A 306 -29.15 19.17 39.64
N THR A 307 -29.90 18.98 38.55
CA THR A 307 -31.13 18.20 38.49
C THR A 307 -31.29 17.58 37.12
N ALA A 308 -31.86 16.37 37.08
CA ALA A 308 -32.27 15.70 35.85
C ALA A 308 -33.76 15.89 35.52
N THR A 309 -34.55 16.47 36.45
CA THR A 309 -36.00 16.65 36.33
C THR A 309 -36.36 18.14 36.52
N PRO A 310 -35.98 19.03 35.59
CA PRO A 310 -36.27 20.44 35.69
C PRO A 310 -37.79 20.73 35.69
N SER A 311 -38.30 21.40 36.73
CA SER A 311 -39.72 21.76 36.87
C SER A 311 -40.11 23.00 36.05
N ALA A 312 -39.12 23.77 35.57
CA ALA A 312 -39.26 24.94 34.72
C ALA A 312 -38.29 24.85 33.52
N PRO A 313 -38.43 25.69 32.48
CA PRO A 313 -37.49 25.73 31.34
C PRO A 313 -36.03 25.90 31.76
N LEU A 314 -35.76 26.64 32.84
CA LEU A 314 -34.47 26.67 33.53
C LEU A 314 -34.70 26.33 35.00
N HIS A 315 -34.10 25.24 35.50
CA HIS A 315 -34.17 24.83 36.90
C HIS A 315 -32.76 24.63 37.45
N VAL A 316 -32.32 25.54 38.32
CA VAL A 316 -31.06 25.39 39.05
C VAL A 316 -31.35 24.80 40.42
N ASN A 317 -31.12 23.50 40.56
CA ASN A 317 -31.26 22.72 41.78
C ASN A 317 -29.90 22.56 42.48
N ALA A 318 -29.12 23.63 42.45
CA ALA A 318 -27.80 23.71 43.04
C ALA A 318 -27.77 24.85 44.03
N SER A 319 -27.14 24.59 45.15
CA SER A 319 -26.79 25.56 46.16
C SER A 319 -25.39 26.08 45.86
N VAL A 320 -25.25 27.34 45.45
CA VAL A 320 -23.92 27.98 45.35
C VAL A 320 -23.63 28.69 46.67
N SER A 321 -22.55 28.29 47.33
CA SER A 321 -22.00 29.02 48.47
C SER A 321 -21.32 30.29 47.97
N TYR A 322 -21.97 31.44 48.09
CA TYR A 322 -21.40 32.72 47.68
C TYR A 322 -21.25 33.65 48.88
N THR A 323 -20.03 34.13 49.07
CA THR A 323 -19.69 35.06 50.15
C THR A 323 -19.71 36.49 49.60
N TRP A 324 -20.66 37.28 50.08
CA TRP A 324 -20.78 38.69 49.72
C TRP A 324 -19.83 39.54 50.55
N ASN A 325 -19.22 40.54 49.92
CA ASN A 325 -18.28 41.47 50.55
C ASN A 325 -17.03 40.78 51.14
N SER A 326 -16.43 39.83 50.42
CA SER A 326 -15.02 39.48 50.65
C SER A 326 -14.16 40.68 50.24
N ALA A 327 -13.08 40.97 50.97
CA ALA A 327 -12.21 42.15 50.79
C ALA A 327 -11.65 42.38 49.37
N SER A 328 -11.91 41.47 48.42
CA SER A 328 -11.52 41.49 47.02
C SER A 328 -12.62 41.86 46.01
N ASN A 329 -13.90 42.01 46.40
CA ASN A 329 -14.99 42.30 45.44
C ASN A 329 -15.71 43.63 45.74
N VAL A 330 -15.40 44.63 44.92
CA VAL A 330 -15.93 46.00 44.98
C VAL A 330 -17.37 46.05 44.45
N GLY A 331 -18.31 46.54 45.28
CA GLY A 331 -19.45 47.32 44.79
C GLY A 331 -20.78 46.62 44.49
N LEU A 332 -21.16 45.54 45.19
CA LEU A 332 -22.50 44.96 45.06
C LEU A 332 -23.33 45.13 46.35
N SER A 333 -24.33 46.02 46.31
CA SER A 333 -25.35 46.13 47.37
C SER A 333 -26.45 45.09 47.15
N VAL A 334 -26.61 44.14 48.09
CA VAL A 334 -27.76 43.24 48.10
C VAL A 334 -28.97 43.99 48.63
N TYR A 335 -30.01 44.19 47.81
CA TYR A 335 -31.33 44.56 48.32
C TYR A 335 -32.16 43.29 48.49
N ARG A 336 -32.58 42.98 49.72
CA ARG A 336 -33.46 41.82 49.98
C ARG A 336 -34.92 42.22 49.94
N LEU A 337 -35.73 41.46 49.22
CA LEU A 337 -37.12 41.21 49.59
C LEU A 337 -37.10 40.13 50.67
N ARG A 338 -37.74 40.40 51.82
CA ARG A 338 -37.67 39.63 53.08
C ARG A 338 -37.67 38.10 52.89
N THR A 339 -36.84 37.41 53.67
CA THR A 339 -37.06 36.00 54.05
C THR A 339 -37.51 35.93 55.52
N ASP A 340 -38.15 34.82 55.83
CA ASP A 340 -38.89 34.37 57.00
C ASP A 340 -38.14 34.35 58.35
N SER A 341 -36.85 34.71 58.41
CA SER A 341 -36.09 34.73 59.67
C SER A 341 -35.92 36.11 60.32
N GLY A 342 -36.50 37.18 59.76
CA GLY A 342 -36.73 38.43 60.50
C GLY A 342 -35.50 39.22 60.98
N ALA A 343 -34.27 38.84 60.61
CA ALA A 343 -33.06 39.58 60.95
C ALA A 343 -32.51 40.35 59.73
N THR A 344 -32.48 41.67 59.82
CA THR A 344 -31.76 42.56 58.89
C THR A 344 -30.32 42.67 59.39
N GLU A 345 -29.42 41.79 58.95
CA GLU A 345 -27.99 42.02 59.16
C GLU A 345 -27.47 42.90 58.03
N SER A 346 -27.13 44.14 58.39
CA SER A 346 -26.40 45.06 57.52
C SER A 346 -24.95 45.18 57.96
N ALA A 347 -24.14 45.54 56.96
CA ALA A 347 -22.69 45.59 56.88
C ALA A 347 -21.98 46.28 58.06
N THR A 348 -21.50 45.49 59.01
CA THR A 348 -20.22 45.77 59.69
C THR A 348 -19.44 44.47 59.92
N GLY A 349 -18.41 44.24 59.10
CA GLY A 349 -17.23 43.47 59.51
C GLY A 349 -17.16 41.96 59.25
N THR A 350 -18.20 41.28 58.77
CA THR A 350 -18.09 39.85 58.41
C THR A 350 -18.72 39.54 57.06
N ALA A 351 -18.03 38.70 56.29
CA ALA A 351 -18.45 38.33 54.95
C ALA A 351 -19.65 37.38 55.04
N ILE A 352 -20.79 37.75 54.45
CA ILE A 352 -22.03 36.96 54.55
C ILE A 352 -21.97 35.85 53.50
N THR A 353 -21.95 34.59 53.94
CA THR A 353 -21.95 33.41 53.06
C THR A 353 -23.35 32.84 52.94
N TYR A 354 -23.96 32.89 51.76
CA TYR A 354 -25.19 32.15 51.50
C TYR A 354 -24.87 30.75 51.04
N THR A 355 -25.32 29.75 51.77
CA THR A 355 -25.10 28.34 51.40
C THR A 355 -25.98 27.92 50.24
N ASN A 356 -27.16 28.53 50.02
CA ASN A 356 -28.16 28.09 49.03
C ASN A 356 -28.68 29.26 48.17
N VAL A 357 -27.99 29.58 47.07
CA VAL A 357 -28.50 30.53 46.06
C VAL A 357 -28.74 29.80 44.74
N ALA A 358 -29.97 29.91 44.21
CA ALA A 358 -30.36 29.26 42.94
C ALA A 358 -29.79 29.98 41.71
N CYS A 359 -29.68 31.30 41.73
CA CYS A 359 -29.04 32.09 40.66
C CYS A 359 -28.64 33.47 41.16
N ILE A 360 -27.58 34.05 40.56
CA ILE A 360 -27.14 35.43 40.79
C ILE A 360 -27.20 36.18 39.46
N PHE A 361 -27.86 37.32 39.44
CA PHE A 361 -27.94 38.19 38.27
C PHE A 361 -27.17 39.49 38.56
N ASN A 362 -26.20 39.82 37.72
CA ASN A 362 -25.38 41.03 37.84
C ASN A 362 -26.04 42.24 37.12
N GLY A 363 -27.37 42.34 37.17
CA GLY A 363 -28.13 43.35 36.42
C GLY A 363 -29.61 43.37 36.80
N TYR A 364 -30.37 44.29 36.20
CA TYR A 364 -31.82 44.36 36.40
C TYR A 364 -32.49 43.07 35.96
N ILE A 365 -33.36 42.54 36.83
CA ILE A 365 -34.23 41.42 36.47
C ILE A 365 -35.43 42.01 35.75
N GLY A 366 -35.44 41.92 34.42
CA GLY A 366 -36.62 42.19 33.61
C GLY A 366 -37.56 40.98 33.66
N CYS A 367 -38.67 41.09 34.36
CA CYS A 367 -39.70 40.06 34.40
C CYS A 367 -41.09 40.72 34.37
N GLU A 368 -42.05 40.07 33.73
CA GLU A 368 -43.43 40.56 33.65
C GLU A 368 -44.10 40.60 35.04
N ALA A 369 -43.83 39.59 35.87
CA ALA A 369 -44.27 39.55 37.26
C ALA A 369 -43.27 38.77 38.12
N MET A 370 -43.02 39.28 39.34
CA MET A 370 -42.36 38.52 40.39
C MET A 370 -43.44 37.92 41.30
N VAL A 371 -43.55 36.60 41.33
CA VAL A 371 -44.48 35.93 42.25
C VAL A 371 -43.80 35.77 43.60
N MET A 372 -44.22 36.56 44.58
CA MET A 372 -43.88 36.35 45.98
C MET A 372 -44.94 35.44 46.60
N GLN A 373 -44.55 34.23 46.99
CA GLN A 373 -45.48 33.29 47.58
C GLN A 373 -45.96 33.78 48.95
N SER A 374 -47.27 33.83 49.14
CA SER A 374 -47.90 34.13 50.41
C SER A 374 -48.87 33.00 50.73
N ASP A 375 -48.46 32.08 51.59
CA ASP A 375 -49.29 30.96 52.05
C ASP A 375 -49.71 31.20 53.51
N ARG A 376 -51.00 31.08 53.82
CA ARG A 376 -51.52 31.25 55.19
C ARG A 376 -50.93 30.22 56.16
N ARG A 377 -50.59 29.02 55.68
CA ARG A 377 -50.01 27.94 56.49
C ARG A 377 -48.59 28.24 56.97
N LEU A 378 -47.91 29.17 56.30
CA LEU A 378 -46.57 29.63 56.64
C LEU A 378 -46.58 30.91 57.49
N LYS A 379 -47.75 31.34 57.98
CA LYS A 379 -47.93 32.57 58.78
C LYS A 379 -48.58 32.22 60.12
N GLN A 380 -48.13 32.89 61.17
CA GLN A 380 -48.70 32.81 62.53
C GLN A 380 -49.18 34.19 62.99
N ASP A 381 -50.04 34.25 64.00
CA ASP A 381 -50.53 35.49 64.63
C ASP A 381 -51.16 36.50 63.66
N ILE A 382 -51.97 35.99 62.73
CA ILE A 382 -52.65 36.80 61.73
C ILE A 382 -53.82 37.54 62.39
N VAL A 383 -53.61 38.83 62.69
CA VAL A 383 -54.61 39.74 63.28
C VAL A 383 -54.82 40.96 62.39
N ASP A 384 -56.03 41.53 62.41
CA ASP A 384 -56.33 42.77 61.70
C ASP A 384 -55.55 43.95 62.30
N VAL A 385 -54.98 44.78 61.43
CA VAL A 385 -54.28 45.99 61.85
C VAL A 385 -55.31 47.10 62.09
N PRO A 386 -55.30 47.78 63.26
CA PRO A 386 -56.22 48.89 63.53
C PRO A 386 -56.13 49.99 62.47
N LEU A 387 -57.28 50.53 62.04
CA LEU A 387 -57.32 51.54 60.98
C LEU A 387 -56.47 52.78 61.29
N SER A 388 -56.48 53.21 62.56
CA SER A 388 -55.66 54.33 63.05
C SER A 388 -54.16 54.13 62.82
N ARG A 389 -53.69 52.88 62.74
CA ARG A 389 -52.28 52.58 62.49
C ARG A 389 -51.91 52.72 61.02
N VAL A 390 -52.81 52.46 60.07
CA VAL A 390 -52.51 52.51 58.63
C VAL A 390 -52.97 53.80 57.96
N GLU A 391 -53.81 54.58 58.62
CA GLU A 391 -54.35 55.84 58.09
C GLU A 391 -53.28 56.88 57.75
N CYS A 392 -52.20 56.93 58.53
CA CYS A 392 -51.05 57.81 58.27
C CYS A 392 -50.31 57.47 56.97
N LEU A 393 -50.40 56.24 56.44
CA LEU A 393 -49.75 55.85 55.17
C LEU A 393 -50.24 56.67 53.97
N TYR A 394 -51.48 57.17 54.01
CA TYR A 394 -52.04 57.97 52.92
C TYR A 394 -52.42 59.39 53.34
N LYS A 395 -52.67 59.66 54.62
CA LYS A 395 -52.96 61.03 55.11
C LYS A 395 -51.72 61.84 55.44
N SER A 396 -50.71 61.21 56.04
CA SER A 396 -49.53 61.89 56.58
C SER A 396 -48.30 61.72 55.69
N LEU A 397 -48.06 60.52 55.18
CA LEU A 397 -46.93 60.24 54.30
C LEU A 397 -47.11 60.86 52.92
N LYS A 398 -46.19 61.75 52.56
CA LYS A 398 -46.18 62.44 51.27
C LYS A 398 -45.19 61.76 50.33
N VAL A 399 -45.65 61.38 49.13
CA VAL A 399 -44.76 60.97 48.04
C VAL A 399 -43.84 62.15 47.68
N LYS A 400 -42.53 61.89 47.66
CA LYS A 400 -41.51 62.87 47.31
C LYS A 400 -41.08 62.69 45.87
N SER A 401 -40.64 63.79 45.27
CA SER A 401 -39.91 63.79 44.00
C SER A 401 -38.46 64.15 44.27
N TYR A 402 -37.51 63.28 43.91
CA TYR A 402 -36.09 63.46 44.22
C TYR A 402 -35.17 63.02 43.08
N ARG A 403 -33.91 63.45 43.14
CA ARG A 403 -32.82 62.90 42.31
C ARG A 403 -31.78 62.28 43.25
N TRP A 404 -31.16 61.20 42.81
CA TRP A 404 -30.01 60.63 43.51
C TRP A 404 -28.85 61.62 43.49
N LYS A 405 -28.25 61.91 44.65
CA LYS A 405 -27.10 62.84 44.76
C LYS A 405 -25.95 62.46 43.81
N LYS A 406 -25.72 61.15 43.62
CA LYS A 406 -24.69 60.58 42.71
C LYS A 406 -25.03 60.75 41.22
N HIS A 407 -26.29 61.02 40.89
CA HIS A 407 -26.77 61.12 39.51
C HIS A 407 -27.69 62.36 39.34
N PRO A 408 -27.13 63.58 39.51
CA PRO A 408 -27.91 64.81 39.47
C PRO A 408 -28.53 65.09 38.09
N ASP A 409 -27.99 64.47 37.05
CA ASP A 409 -28.39 64.67 35.64
C ASP A 409 -29.57 63.77 35.21
N LYS A 410 -30.00 62.83 36.07
CA LYS A 410 -31.12 61.92 35.75
C LYS A 410 -32.49 62.58 36.03
N PRO A 411 -33.57 62.11 35.39
CA PRO A 411 -34.93 62.54 35.71
C PRO A 411 -35.24 62.35 37.20
N LYS A 412 -36.17 63.17 37.71
CA LYS A 412 -36.63 62.99 39.09
C LYS A 412 -37.43 61.69 39.20
N GLU A 413 -37.18 60.94 40.26
CA GLU A 413 -37.94 59.76 40.64
C GLU A 413 -39.04 60.15 41.64
N LEU A 414 -40.08 59.33 41.74
CA LEU A 414 -41.13 59.43 42.76
C LEU A 414 -40.96 58.29 43.76
N GLY A 415 -41.04 58.60 45.04
CA GLY A 415 -40.93 57.59 46.10
C GLY A 415 -41.21 58.16 47.47
N LEU A 416 -41.16 57.31 48.49
CA LEU A 416 -41.22 57.71 49.89
C LEU A 416 -39.80 57.79 50.45
N LEU A 417 -39.57 58.69 51.40
CA LEU A 417 -38.34 58.70 52.19
C LEU A 417 -38.52 57.73 53.35
N ALA A 418 -37.56 56.83 53.54
CA ALA A 418 -37.62 55.82 54.60
C ALA A 418 -37.76 56.46 56.00
N GLN A 419 -37.13 57.61 56.21
CA GLN A 419 -37.19 58.41 57.43
C GLN A 419 -38.61 58.92 57.75
N ASP A 420 -39.35 59.38 56.73
CA ASP A 420 -40.73 59.84 56.92
C ASP A 420 -41.64 58.65 57.30
N VAL A 421 -41.46 57.49 56.63
CA VAL A 421 -42.18 56.26 56.95
C VAL A 421 -41.89 55.80 58.39
N LEU A 422 -40.64 55.97 58.83
CA LEU A 422 -40.21 55.66 60.19
C LEU A 422 -40.81 56.63 61.22
N GLY A 423 -40.86 57.93 60.91
CA GLY A 423 -41.43 58.97 61.77
C GLY A 423 -42.90 58.77 62.09
N GLU A 424 -43.65 58.15 61.18
CA GLU A 424 -45.05 57.74 61.39
C GLU A 424 -45.20 56.41 62.16
N GLY A 425 -44.09 55.79 62.59
CA GLY A 425 -44.07 54.60 63.45
C GLY A 425 -44.03 53.25 62.71
N PHE A 426 -43.89 53.22 61.38
CA PHE A 426 -43.85 51.96 60.61
C PHE A 426 -42.45 51.35 60.54
N VAL A 427 -41.98 50.90 61.69
CA VAL A 427 -40.70 50.18 61.81
C VAL A 427 -40.70 48.84 61.07
N ASP A 428 -41.88 48.27 60.84
CA ASP A 428 -42.09 47.00 60.16
C ASP A 428 -42.09 47.13 58.63
N LEU A 429 -42.32 48.32 58.08
CA LEU A 429 -42.29 48.55 56.63
C LEU A 429 -40.91 48.98 56.10
N ILE A 430 -40.00 49.39 56.98
CA ILE A 430 -38.65 49.83 56.65
C ILE A 430 -37.62 48.87 57.23
N GLY A 431 -36.72 48.37 56.38
CA GLY A 431 -35.51 47.68 56.86
C GLY A 431 -34.56 48.69 57.48
N ARG A 432 -34.28 48.58 58.77
CA ARG A 432 -33.25 49.39 59.44
C ARG A 432 -31.88 48.79 59.22
N ILE A 433 -30.93 49.65 58.88
CA ILE A 433 -29.52 49.33 58.74
C ILE A 433 -28.82 50.13 59.86
N PRO A 434 -27.92 49.53 60.67
CA PRO A 434 -27.06 50.31 61.56
C PRO A 434 -26.26 51.29 60.72
N ASP A 435 -26.20 52.55 61.15
CA ASP A 435 -25.42 53.57 60.45
C ASP A 435 -23.95 53.46 60.87
N ASN A 436 -23.08 53.29 59.89
CA ASN A 436 -21.64 53.29 60.07
C ASN A 436 -20.95 54.13 58.98
N ASP A 437 -21.71 55.05 58.39
CA ASP A 437 -21.24 56.04 57.44
C ASP A 437 -20.84 57.33 58.17
N ILE A 438 -19.53 57.54 58.33
CA ILE A 438 -18.95 58.71 58.99
C ILE A 438 -19.43 60.04 58.37
N GLU A 439 -19.81 60.06 57.09
CA GLU A 439 -20.32 61.29 56.45
C GLU A 439 -21.77 61.62 56.86
N LEU A 440 -22.57 60.61 57.21
CA LEU A 440 -23.94 60.80 57.73
C LEU A 440 -23.94 61.15 59.22
N GLU A 441 -22.98 60.65 60.00
CA GLU A 441 -22.79 61.07 61.41
C GLU A 441 -22.52 62.58 61.55
N GLN A 442 -22.00 63.23 60.50
CA GLN A 442 -21.72 64.67 60.44
C GLN A 442 -22.82 65.49 59.71
N SER A 443 -23.84 64.84 59.15
CA SER A 443 -24.94 65.46 58.39
C SER A 443 -25.88 66.28 59.28
N SER A 444 -26.36 67.45 58.86
CA SER A 444 -27.37 68.21 59.62
C SER A 444 -28.80 67.63 59.53
N ASP A 445 -28.98 66.47 58.90
CA ASP A 445 -30.27 65.78 58.79
C ASP A 445 -30.73 65.28 60.18
N PRO A 446 -31.95 65.58 60.63
CA PRO A 446 -32.48 65.13 61.93
C PRO A 446 -32.63 63.61 62.07
N TRP A 447 -32.47 62.86 60.98
CA TRP A 447 -32.63 61.40 60.94
C TRP A 447 -31.32 60.64 60.68
N ARG A 448 -30.22 61.09 61.31
CA ARG A 448 -28.97 60.32 61.41
C ARG A 448 -29.23 58.91 61.95
#